data_AF-A0A2V8PC93-F1
#
_entry.id   AF-A0A2V8PC93-F1
#
_cell.length_a   1.000
_cell.length_b   1.000
_cell.length_c   1.000
_cell.angle_alpha   90.00
_cell.angle_beta   90.00
_cell.angle_gamma   90.00
#
_symmetry.space_group_name_H-M   'P 1'
#
loop_
_entity.id
_entity.type
_entity.pdbx_description
1 polymer ?
#
loop_
_entity_poly.entity_id
_entity_poly.type
_entity_poly.pdbx_seq_one_letter_code
_entity_poly.pdbx_strand_id
1 'polypeptide(L)'
;MSNSKPKTFESSLEELERIVRELEQGELTLEKSLELFEQGVKLSRECQERLNQAERRIEMLTRDNQGRPIVTAFEPESELSASTSDDDDSS
;
A
#
# COMPACT_ATOMS: atom_id res chain seq x y z
N MET A 1 -11.85 -15.42 -25.48
CA MET A 1 -11.25 -15.95 -24.24
C MET A 1 -11.14 -14.79 -23.27
N SER A 2 -12.09 -14.67 -22.34
CA SER A 2 -12.15 -13.54 -21.40
C SER A 2 -11.14 -13.79 -20.28
N ASN A 3 -9.93 -13.28 -20.44
CA ASN A 3 -8.89 -13.33 -19.42
C ASN A 3 -9.18 -12.29 -18.33
N SER A 4 -10.29 -12.49 -17.59
CA SER A 4 -10.58 -11.74 -16.39
C SER A 4 -9.59 -12.17 -15.32
N LYS A 5 -8.38 -11.57 -15.36
CA LYS A 5 -7.44 -11.65 -14.24
C LYS A 5 -8.22 -11.26 -12.98
N PRO A 6 -8.14 -12.04 -11.89
CA PRO A 6 -8.71 -11.59 -10.63
C PRO A 6 -8.14 -10.19 -10.38
N LYS A 7 -9.00 -9.19 -10.17
CA LYS A 7 -8.55 -7.83 -9.84
C LYS A 7 -7.57 -8.00 -8.67
N THR A 8 -6.29 -7.74 -8.87
CA THR A 8 -5.30 -7.77 -7.77
C THR A 8 -5.34 -6.43 -7.06
N PHE A 9 -4.70 -6.34 -5.89
CA PHE A 9 -4.61 -5.04 -5.20
C PHE A 9 -3.91 -4.01 -6.09
N GLU A 10 -2.82 -4.42 -6.73
CA GLU A 10 -2.01 -3.60 -7.64
C GLU A 10 -2.84 -3.12 -8.83
N SER A 11 -3.64 -4.01 -9.43
CA SER A 11 -4.50 -3.64 -10.55
C SER A 11 -5.61 -2.66 -10.16
N SER A 12 -6.19 -2.80 -8.96
CA SER A 12 -7.18 -1.83 -8.45
C SER A 12 -6.54 -0.48 -8.13
N LEU A 13 -5.28 -0.48 -7.65
CA LEU A 13 -4.52 0.72 -7.35
C LEU A 13 -4.13 1.47 -8.64
N GLU A 14 -3.59 0.78 -9.64
CA GLU A 14 -3.25 1.37 -10.94
C GLU A 14 -4.46 2.04 -11.60
N GLU A 15 -5.62 1.40 -11.53
CA GLU A 15 -6.86 1.95 -12.07
C GLU A 15 -7.33 3.18 -11.29
N LEU A 16 -7.21 3.17 -9.96
CA LEU A 16 -7.54 4.33 -9.12
C LEU A 16 -6.62 5.51 -9.47
N GLU A 17 -5.32 5.29 -9.62
CA GLU A 17 -4.38 6.33 -10.03
C GLU A 17 -4.72 6.88 -11.42
N ARG A 18 -5.13 6.03 -12.35
CA ARG A 18 -5.57 6.46 -13.69
C ARG A 18 -6.77 7.39 -13.60
N ILE A 19 -7.77 7.01 -12.80
CA ILE A 19 -8.97 7.83 -12.56
C ILE A 19 -8.59 9.18 -11.95
N VAL A 20 -7.71 9.20 -10.94
CA VAL A 20 -7.27 10.46 -10.31
C VAL A 20 -6.58 11.35 -11.33
N ARG A 21 -5.67 10.81 -12.14
CA ARG A 21 -5.00 11.57 -13.21
C ARG A 21 -5.99 12.14 -14.23
N GLU A 22 -7.01 11.37 -14.64
CA GLU A 22 -8.05 11.85 -15.56
C GLU A 22 -8.89 12.96 -14.94
N LEU A 23 -9.23 12.86 -13.65
CA LEU A 23 -9.98 13.90 -12.92
C LEU A 23 -9.17 15.19 -12.75
N GLU A 24 -7.86 15.08 -12.50
CA GLU A 24 -6.94 16.22 -12.34
C GLU A 24 -6.68 17.00 -13.64
N GLN A 25 -6.80 16.34 -14.80
CA GLN A 25 -6.63 16.99 -16.11
C GLN A 25 -7.72 18.04 -16.39
N GLY A 26 -8.92 17.89 -15.82
CA GLY A 26 -9.99 18.88 -15.92
C GLY A 26 -10.62 19.03 -17.32
N GLU A 27 -10.31 18.15 -18.27
CA GLU A 27 -10.87 18.17 -19.64
C GLU A 27 -12.21 17.42 -19.76
N LEU A 28 -12.71 16.87 -18.64
CA LEU A 28 -13.88 16.01 -18.58
C LEU A 28 -15.19 16.80 -18.42
N THR A 29 -16.27 16.29 -19.01
CA THR A 29 -17.62 16.81 -18.72
C THR A 29 -18.02 16.47 -17.28
N LEU A 30 -18.96 17.25 -16.72
CA LEU A 30 -19.46 17.02 -15.36
C LEU A 30 -19.95 15.58 -15.15
N GLU A 31 -20.71 15.04 -16.09
CA GLU A 31 -21.23 13.67 -16.04
C GLU A 31 -20.09 12.65 -16.01
N LYS A 32 -19.06 12.85 -16.84
CA LYS A 32 -17.91 11.95 -16.88
C LYS A 32 -17.07 12.03 -15.61
N SER A 33 -16.89 13.23 -15.07
CA SER A 33 -16.21 13.45 -13.80
C SER A 33 -16.95 12.77 -12.64
N LEU A 34 -18.28 12.79 -12.64
CA LEU A 34 -19.09 12.09 -11.63
C LEU A 34 -18.95 10.56 -11.75
N GLU A 35 -19.03 10.01 -12.97
CA GLU A 35 -18.81 8.57 -13.19
C GLU A 35 -17.43 8.11 -12.70
N LEU A 36 -16.39 8.86 -13.06
CA LEU A 36 -15.01 8.54 -12.66
C LEU A 36 -14.83 8.68 -11.15
N PHE A 37 -15.42 9.69 -10.53
CA PHE A 37 -15.41 9.84 -9.08
C PHE A 37 -16.06 8.65 -8.36
N GLU A 38 -17.25 8.22 -8.79
CA GLU A 38 -17.93 7.06 -8.23
C GLU A 38 -17.09 5.78 -8.36
N GLN A 39 -16.46 5.58 -9.53
CA GLN A 39 -15.55 4.46 -9.76
C GLN A 39 -14.31 4.53 -8.86
N GLY A 40 -13.71 5.72 -8.69
CA GLY A 40 -12.58 5.95 -7.81
C GLY A 40 -12.91 5.63 -6.35
N VAL A 41 -14.07 6.09 -5.86
CA VAL A 41 -14.54 5.78 -4.50
C VAL A 41 -14.73 4.28 -4.31
N LYS A 42 -15.28 3.58 -5.30
CA LYS A 42 -15.44 2.13 -5.24
C LYS A 42 -14.09 1.40 -5.17
N LEU A 43 -13.14 1.77 -6.03
CA LEU A 43 -11.80 1.17 -6.04
C LEU A 43 -11.05 1.44 -4.75
N SER A 44 -11.14 2.66 -4.20
CA SER A 44 -10.54 3.01 -2.91
C SER A 44 -11.05 2.10 -1.78
N ARG A 45 -12.36 1.83 -1.73
CA ARG A 45 -12.96 0.89 -0.78
C ARG A 45 -12.45 -0.53 -0.99
N GLU A 46 -12.42 -1.01 -2.23
CA GLU A 46 -11.90 -2.35 -2.56
C GLU A 46 -10.44 -2.53 -2.12
N CYS A 47 -9.60 -1.51 -2.32
CA CYS A 47 -8.20 -1.50 -1.86
C CYS A 47 -8.11 -1.57 -0.33
N GLN A 48 -8.87 -0.75 0.38
CA GLN A 48 -8.89 -0.74 1.84
C GLN A 48 -9.34 -2.09 2.42
N GLU A 49 -10.38 -2.70 1.84
CA GLU A 49 -10.87 -4.01 2.29
C GLU A 49 -9.81 -5.11 2.15
N ARG A 50 -9.02 -5.08 1.07
CA ARG A 50 -7.92 -6.03 0.85
C ARG A 50 -6.80 -5.84 1.86
N LEU A 51 -6.42 -4.59 2.14
CA LEU A 51 -5.43 -4.28 3.17
C LEU A 51 -5.89 -4.78 4.54
N ASN A 52 -7.14 -4.50 4.91
CA ASN A 52 -7.72 -4.99 6.16
C ASN A 52 -7.76 -6.52 6.24
N GLN A 53 -8.00 -7.22 5.12
CA GLN A 53 -7.94 -8.69 5.07
C GLN A 53 -6.52 -9.21 5.23
N ALA A 54 -5.53 -8.56 4.60
CA ALA A 54 -4.13 -8.92 4.73
C ALA A 54 -3.65 -8.72 6.18
N GLU A 55 -3.97 -7.58 6.79
CA GLU A 55 -3.66 -7.26 8.18
C GLU A 55 -4.23 -8.30 9.14
N ARG A 56 -5.53 -8.62 9.04
CA ARG A 56 -6.15 -9.68 9.86
C ARG A 56 -5.48 -11.04 9.67
N ARG A 57 -5.04 -11.37 8.45
CA ARG A 57 -4.33 -12.62 8.18
C ARG A 57 -2.97 -12.64 8.86
N ILE A 58 -2.24 -11.52 8.85
CA ILE A 58 -0.98 -11.36 9.58
C ILE A 58 -1.25 -11.52 11.08
N GLU A 59 -2.23 -10.82 11.64
CA GLU A 59 -2.58 -10.93 13.06
C GLU A 59 -2.89 -12.37 13.50
N MET A 60 -3.59 -13.15 12.65
CA MET A 60 -3.87 -14.55 12.94
C MET A 60 -2.61 -15.43 12.92
N LEU A 61 -1.71 -15.20 11.96
CA LEU A 61 -0.47 -15.96 11.82
C LEU A 61 0.55 -15.63 12.91
N THR A 62 0.50 -14.41 13.43
CA THR A 62 1.45 -13.87 14.39
C THR A 62 1.02 -14.17 15.84
N ARG A 63 0.04 -15.05 16.08
CA ARG A 63 -0.32 -15.48 17.45
C ARG A 63 0.58 -16.61 17.93
N ASP A 64 1.12 -16.48 19.15
CA ASP A 64 1.88 -17.55 19.81
C ASP A 64 0.97 -18.69 20.28
N ASN A 65 1.57 -19.78 20.77
CA ASN A 65 0.87 -20.96 21.33
C ASN A 65 0.00 -20.63 22.58
N GLN A 66 0.03 -19.39 23.06
CA GLN A 66 -0.73 -18.86 24.19
C GLN A 66 -1.77 -17.81 23.73
N GLY A 67 -1.95 -17.62 22.42
CA GLY A 67 -2.95 -16.71 21.82
C GLY A 67 -2.57 -15.24 21.83
N ARG A 68 -1.31 -14.89 22.18
CA ARG A 68 -0.84 -13.50 22.25
C ARG A 68 -0.26 -13.06 20.90
N PRO A 69 -0.54 -11.83 20.44
CA PRO A 69 0.07 -11.28 19.24
C PRO A 69 1.58 -11.08 19.45
N ILE A 70 2.39 -11.71 18.62
CA ILE A 70 3.85 -11.54 18.54
C ILE A 70 4.13 -10.25 17.76
N VAL A 71 3.99 -9.09 18.40
CA VAL A 71 4.40 -7.83 17.77
C VAL A 71 5.92 -7.78 17.78
N THR A 72 6.56 -8.23 16.70
CA THR A 72 7.95 -7.89 16.44
C THR A 72 7.95 -6.48 15.86
N ALA A 73 8.54 -5.53 16.59
CA ALA A 73 8.79 -4.20 16.05
C ALA A 73 9.64 -4.39 14.79
N PHE A 74 9.12 -3.91 13.66
CA PHE A 74 9.86 -3.92 12.40
C PHE A 74 10.96 -2.85 12.53
N GLU A 75 12.15 -3.27 12.91
CA GLU A 75 13.38 -2.46 12.86
C GLU A 75 13.93 -2.60 11.43
N PRO A 76 13.74 -1.62 10.53
CA PRO A 76 14.37 -1.68 9.22
C PRO A 76 15.89 -1.68 9.42
N GLU A 77 16.57 -2.74 8.97
CA GLU A 77 18.02 -2.81 8.87
C GLU A 77 18.51 -1.78 7.83
N SER A 78 18.60 -0.52 8.24
CA SER A 78 19.43 0.52 7.63
C SER A 78 20.11 1.23 8.81
N GLU A 79 21.42 1.11 9.06
CA GLU A 79 22.52 1.19 8.10
C GLU A 79 23.71 0.30 8.52
N LEU A 80 23.99 -0.74 7.74
CA LEU A 80 25.35 -1.28 7.60
C LEU A 80 26.03 -0.55 6.43
N SER A 81 26.73 0.56 6.69
CA SER A 81 27.83 1.15 5.88
C SER A 81 28.12 2.54 6.45
N ALA A 82 29.32 3.06 6.64
CA ALA A 82 30.68 2.61 6.40
C ALA A 82 31.62 3.56 7.20
N SER A 83 32.86 3.10 7.41
CA SER A 83 34.12 3.87 7.57
C SER A 83 34.03 5.41 7.54
N THR A 84 34.71 6.15 8.42
CA THR A 84 36.17 6.37 8.43
C THR A 84 36.67 6.60 9.88
N SER A 85 37.77 6.04 10.37
CA SER A 85 39.18 6.47 10.10
C SER A 85 39.36 7.98 10.25
N ASP A 86 40.33 8.36 11.10
CA ASP A 86 40.90 9.72 11.27
C ASP A 86 40.01 10.69 12.05
N ASP A 87 40.39 11.43 13.10
CA ASP A 87 41.61 11.74 13.87
C ASP A 87 41.07 12.46 15.14
N ASP A 88 41.61 12.23 16.34
CA ASP A 88 42.05 13.35 17.19
C ASP A 88 42.86 12.89 18.41
N ASP A 89 43.86 13.71 18.66
CA ASP A 89 45.05 13.56 19.47
C ASP A 89 44.81 13.91 20.95
N SER A 90 45.85 13.72 21.78
CA SER A 90 46.04 14.31 23.11
C SER A 90 45.44 13.60 24.34
N SER A 91 46.22 12.69 24.94
CA SER A 91 47.02 12.94 26.18
C SER A 91 47.61 11.66 26.76
#